data_AF-A0A6I5CNC4-F1
#
_entry.id   AF-A0A6I5CNC4-F1
#
_cell.length_a   1.000
_cell.length_b   1.000
_cell.length_c   1.000
_cell.angle_alpha   90.00
_cell.angle_beta   90.00
_cell.angle_gamma   90.00
#
_symmetry.space_group_name_H-M   'P 1'
#
loop_
_entity.id
_entity.type
_entity.pdbx_description
1 polymer ?
#
loop_
_entity_poly.entity_id
_entity_poly.type
_entity_poly.pdbx_seq_one_letter_code
_entity_poly.pdbx_strand_id
1 'polypeptide(L)' 'ENAEAECAQAAGLGLLATEPEGPAVRFAHPLISAALYAEAPAQERRAVHAALSTAASDPIERARHLALATTGTDP' A
#
# COMPACT_ATOMS: atom_id res chain seq x y z
N GLU A 1 9.35 10.21 -7.62
CA GLU A 1 8.60 10.69 -8.80
C GLU A 1 7.20 11.11 -8.37
N ASN A 2 6.41 11.67 -9.29
CA ASN A 2 5.09 12.22 -8.98
C ASN A 2 4.06 11.08 -8.82
N ALA A 3 3.80 10.65 -7.57
CA ALA A 3 2.92 9.51 -7.26
C ALA A 3 1.52 9.62 -7.87
N GLU A 4 0.96 10.83 -8.01
CA GLU A 4 -0.34 11.03 -8.65
C GLU A 4 -0.30 10.68 -10.14
N ALA A 5 0.77 11.09 -10.83
CA ALA A 5 0.96 10.79 -12.25
C ALA A 5 1.17 9.30 -12.49
N GLU A 6 1.92 8.62 -11.62
CA GLU A 6 2.12 7.17 -11.67
C GLU A 6 0.82 6.40 -11.43
N CYS A 7 0.03 6.81 -10.43
CA CYS A 7 -1.29 6.22 -10.18
C CYS A 7 -2.24 6.42 -11.36
N ALA A 8 -2.26 7.61 -11.96
CA ALA A 8 -3.06 7.89 -13.16
C ALA A 8 -2.61 7.04 -14.36
N GLN A 9 -1.30 6.87 -14.56
CA GLN A 9 -0.76 5.99 -15.60
C GLN A 9 -1.16 4.53 -15.35
N ALA A 10 -1.00 4.04 -14.13
CA ALA A 10 -1.39 2.68 -13.76
C ALA A 10 -2.90 2.45 -13.92
N ALA A 11 -3.74 3.45 -13.67
CA ALA A 11 -5.17 3.40 -13.95
C ALA A 11 -5.47 3.33 -15.46
N GLY A 12 -4.76 4.11 -16.28
CA GLY A 12 -4.86 4.04 -17.74
C GLY A 12 -4.43 2.68 -18.32
N LEU A 13 -3.55 1.96 -17.63
CA LEU A 13 -3.13 0.58 -17.96
C LEU A 13 -4.06 -0.50 -17.38
N GLY A 14 -5.09 -0.13 -16.61
CA GLY A 14 -6.00 -1.08 -15.97
C GLY A 14 -5.40 -1.85 -14.79
N LEU A 15 -4.32 -1.36 -14.19
CA LEU A 15 -3.72 -1.94 -12.98
C LEU A 15 -4.40 -1.42 -11.72
N LEU A 16 -4.76 -0.13 -11.73
CA LEU A 16 -5.54 0.53 -10.68
C LEU A 16 -6.93 0.91 -11.21
N ALA A 17 -7.87 1.03 -10.29
CA ALA A 17 -9.16 1.66 -10.48
C ALA A 17 -9.27 2.84 -9.50
N THR A 18 -9.73 3.97 -10.00
CA THR A 18 -10.05 5.16 -9.19
C THR A 18 -11.52 5.10 -8.78
N GLU A 19 -11.82 5.47 -7.53
CA GLU A 19 -13.20 5.58 -7.08
C GLU A 19 -13.84 6.88 -7.64
N PRO A 20 -15.09 6.85 -8.13
CA PRO A 20 -15.75 8.04 -8.65
C PRO A 20 -15.97 9.13 -7.60
N GLU A 21 -16.07 8.73 -6.33
CA GLU A 21 -16.54 9.57 -5.22
C GLU A 21 -15.41 10.16 -4.37
N GLY A 22 -14.13 9.91 -4.71
CA GLY A 22 -13.02 10.45 -3.93
C GLY A 22 -11.63 10.06 -4.43
N PRO A 23 -10.56 10.48 -3.73
CA PRO A 23 -9.18 10.24 -4.14
C PRO A 23 -8.71 8.79 -3.93
N ALA A 24 -9.63 7.88 -3.59
CA ALA A 24 -9.29 6.50 -3.31
C ALA A 24 -8.92 5.76 -4.60
N VAL A 25 -7.84 4.98 -4.51
CA VAL A 25 -7.40 4.07 -5.55
C VAL A 25 -7.41 2.65 -5.00
N ARG A 26 -7.77 1.69 -5.86
CA ARG A 26 -7.70 0.27 -5.56
C ARG A 26 -7.07 -0.47 -6.72
N PHE A 27 -6.57 -1.68 -6.48
CA PHE A 27 -6.19 -2.55 -7.59
C PHE A 27 -7.44 -2.88 -8.42
N ALA A 28 -7.29 -2.85 -9.74
CA ALA A 28 -8.41 -3.12 -10.65
C ALA A 28 -8.90 -4.58 -10.51
N HIS A 29 -8.00 -5.50 -10.15
CA HIS A 29 -8.31 -6.90 -9.90
C HIS A 29 -7.60 -7.43 -8.64
N PRO A 30 -8.26 -8.25 -7.79
CA PRO A 30 -7.65 -8.77 -6.56
C PRO A 30 -6.35 -9.57 -6.75
N LEU A 31 -6.18 -10.20 -7.92
CA LEU A 31 -4.94 -10.95 -8.21
C LEU A 31 -3.71 -10.05 -8.43
N ILE A 32 -3.89 -8.78 -8.80
CA ILE A 32 -2.76 -7.87 -9.01
C ILE A 32 -2.07 -7.60 -7.67
N SER A 33 -2.84 -7.27 -6.62
CA SER A 33 -2.27 -7.08 -5.28
C SER A 33 -1.69 -8.36 -4.71
N ALA A 34 -2.34 -9.50 -4.93
CA ALA A 34 -1.86 -10.80 -4.47
C ALA A 34 -0.51 -11.16 -5.11
N ALA A 35 -0.36 -10.95 -6.42
CA ALA A 35 0.89 -11.20 -7.15
C ALA A 35 2.01 -10.27 -6.66
N LEU A 36 1.76 -8.95 -6.62
CA LEU A 36 2.74 -7.97 -6.14
C LEU A 36 3.20 -8.28 -4.71
N TYR A 37 2.26 -8.62 -3.82
CA TYR A 37 2.59 -8.94 -2.44
C TYR A 37 3.38 -10.25 -2.29
N ALA A 38 3.12 -11.24 -3.17
CA ALA A 38 3.85 -12.50 -3.19
C ALA A 38 5.28 -12.34 -3.73
N GLU A 39 5.47 -11.47 -4.72
CA GLU A 39 6.78 -11.19 -5.33
C GLU A 39 7.63 -10.20 -4.51
N ALA A 40 7.00 -9.34 -3.71
CA ALA A 40 7.69 -8.34 -2.93
C ALA A 40 8.63 -8.97 -1.87
N PRO A 41 9.94 -8.64 -1.88
CA PRO A 41 10.87 -9.04 -0.84
C PRO A 41 10.38 -8.62 0.55
N ALA A 42 10.67 -9.44 1.57
CA ALA A 42 10.22 -9.18 2.93
C ALA A 42 10.70 -7.81 3.46
N GLN A 43 11.87 -7.34 3.03
CA GLN A 43 12.39 -6.02 3.39
C GLN A 43 11.56 -4.88 2.79
N GLU A 44 11.14 -5.01 1.54
CA GLU A 44 10.32 -4.01 0.86
C GLU A 44 8.93 -3.93 1.49
N ARG A 45 8.32 -5.08 1.79
CA ARG A 45 7.04 -5.15 2.52
C ARG A 45 7.10 -4.43 3.87
N ARG A 46 8.17 -4.63 4.63
CA ARG A 46 8.38 -3.93 5.92
C ARG A 46 8.56 -2.43 5.72
N ALA A 47 9.33 -2.01 4.71
CA ALA A 47 9.54 -0.60 4.40
C ALA A 47 8.23 0.11 4.02
N VAL A 48 7.39 -0.53 3.20
CA VAL A 48 6.06 -0.03 2.85
C VAL A 48 5.18 0.10 4.09
N HIS A 49 5.14 -0.91 4.95
CA HIS A 49 4.38 -0.83 6.20
C HIS A 49 4.90 0.26 7.15
N ALA A 50 6.21 0.47 7.26
CA ALA A 50 6.77 1.58 8.04
C ALA A 50 6.32 2.95 7.49
N ALA A 51 6.37 3.14 6.17
CA ALA A 51 5.89 4.36 5.53
C ALA A 51 4.38 4.58 5.77
N LEU A 52 3.57 3.53 5.59
CA LEU A 52 2.13 3.58 5.84
C LEU A 52 1.79 3.90 7.30
N SER A 53 2.57 3.40 8.27
CA SER A 53 2.37 3.75 9.69
C SER A 53 2.57 5.25 9.97
N THR A 54 3.42 5.92 9.19
CA THR A 54 3.67 7.36 9.30
C THR A 54 2.52 8.18 8.71
N ALA A 55 1.88 7.66 7.66
CA ALA A 55 0.76 8.32 6.98
C ALA A 55 -0.62 8.03 7.60
N ALA A 56 -0.78 6.89 8.28
CA ALA A 56 -2.05 6.46 8.86
C ALA A 56 -2.54 7.42 9.96
N SER A 57 -3.75 7.94 9.78
CA SER A 57 -4.39 8.83 10.76
C SER A 57 -5.14 8.05 11.86
N ASP A 58 -5.66 6.86 11.55
CA ASP A 58 -6.30 5.99 12.54
C ASP A 58 -5.23 5.29 13.41
N PRO A 59 -5.28 5.42 14.75
CA PRO A 59 -4.32 4.77 15.64
C PRO A 59 -4.30 3.23 15.53
N ILE A 60 -5.43 2.59 15.22
CA ILE A 60 -5.52 1.13 15.07
C ILE A 60 -4.85 0.70 13.76
N GLU A 61 -5.12 1.40 12.67
CA GLU A 61 -4.47 1.18 11.39
C GLU A 61 -2.95 1.38 11.49
N ARG A 62 -2.53 2.47 12.13
CA ARG A 62 -1.11 2.75 12.39
C ARG A 62 -0.44 1.63 13.18
N ALA A 63 -1.05 1.16 14.27
CA ALA A 63 -0.52 0.07 15.08
C ALA A 63 -0.37 -1.23 14.27
N ARG A 64 -1.35 -1.55 13.40
CA ARG A 64 -1.27 -2.70 12.50
C ARG A 64 -0.07 -2.58 11.56
N HIS A 65 0.15 -1.40 10.97
CA HIS A 65 1.29 -1.17 10.09
C HIS A 65 2.64 -1.25 10.81
N LEU A 66 2.75 -0.70 12.03
CA LEU A 66 3.95 -0.85 12.85
C LEU A 66 4.27 -2.32 13.13
N ALA A 67 3.26 -3.10 13.55
CA ALA A 67 3.43 -4.53 13.82
C ALA A 67 3.91 -5.31 12.58
N LEU A 68 3.41 -4.97 11.39
CA LEU A 68 3.84 -5.62 10.13
C LEU A 68 5.20 -5.12 9.61
N ALA A 69 5.68 -3.98 10.09
CA ALA A 69 6.99 -3.42 9.74
C ALA A 69 8.14 -4.00 10.58
N THR A 70 7.84 -4.61 11.74
CA THR A 70 8.83 -5.18 12.66
C THR A 70 8.85 -6.71 12.60
N THR A 71 9.95 -7.32 13.03
CA THR A 71 10.10 -8.78 13.18
C THR A 71 10.06 -9.23 14.65
N GLY A 72 10.00 -8.29 15.59
CA GLY A 72 9.99 -8.54 17.03
C GLY A 72 8.83 -7.84 17.72
N THR A 73 8.68 -8.07 19.02
CA THR A 73 7.73 -7.32 19.86
C THR A 73 8.21 -5.88 20.02
N ASP A 74 7.27 -4.97 20.28
CA ASP A 74 7.62 -3.63 20.75
C ASP A 74 8.42 -3.72 22.08
N PRO A 75 9.38 -2.81 22.32
CA PRO A 75 10.09 -2.69 23.60
C PRO A 75 9.15 -2.40 24.77
#